data_AF-A0A544YP61-F1
#
_entry.id   AF-A0A544YP61-F1
#
_cell.length_a   1.000
_cell.length_b   1.000
_cell.length_c   1.000
_cell.angle_alpha   90.00
_cell.angle_beta   90.00
_cell.angle_gamma   90.00
#
_symmetry.space_group_name_H-M   'P 1'
#
loop_
_entity.id
_entity.type
_entity.pdbx_description
1 polymer ?
#
loop_
_entity_poly.entity_id
_entity_poly.type
_entity_poly.pdbx_seq_one_letter_code
_entity_poly.pdbx_strand_id
1 'polypeptide(L)'
;MERATQLYRDLARQDPAAYLSELALSLVNLSHRHAAIGQHAKAVYALQESIKHYRKLRKEDREWTSDLASAHRFLGDQLTALGQHEPALNETRAAIKLYRECADPHLGESLKILGTRLHNLGRTEESVAATAEAVEIFRTAGDLPQLAHALFNLAITHNVSTKSTRPCDPAGSPSSRISACTTTTQAGPWPSLTR
;
A
#
# COMPACT_ATOMS: atom_id res chain seq x y z
N MET A 1 10.58 -2.24 26.50
CA MET A 1 9.54 -1.46 25.79
C MET A 1 8.24 -1.46 26.57
N GLU A 2 7.61 -2.59 26.87
CA GLU A 2 6.37 -2.66 27.67
C GLU A 2 6.41 -1.87 28.99
N ARG A 3 7.45 -2.07 29.82
CA ARG A 3 7.62 -1.32 31.09
C ARG A 3 7.74 0.19 30.89
N ALA A 4 8.44 0.63 29.84
CA ALA A 4 8.59 2.05 29.53
C ALA A 4 7.26 2.66 29.08
N THR A 5 6.51 1.97 28.21
CA THR A 5 5.16 2.38 27.80
C THR A 5 4.22 2.46 28.99
N GLN A 6 4.30 1.54 29.95
CA GLN A 6 3.49 1.59 31.16
C GLN A 6 3.84 2.80 32.03
N LEU A 7 5.13 3.11 32.20
CA LEU A 7 5.56 4.30 32.93
C LEU A 7 5.05 5.59 32.27
N TYR A 8 5.17 5.70 30.93
CA TYR A 8 4.60 6.84 30.21
C TYR A 8 3.07 6.91 30.33
N ARG A 9 2.38 5.76 30.42
CA ARG A 9 0.94 5.74 30.67
C ARG A 9 0.59 6.31 32.04
N ASP A 10 1.37 5.98 33.06
CA ASP A 10 1.15 6.48 34.42
C ASP A 10 1.54 7.96 34.56
N LEU A 11 2.58 8.42 33.85
CA LEU A 11 2.96 9.83 33.77
C LEU A 11 1.92 10.66 33.00
N ALA A 12 1.45 10.19 31.84
CA ALA A 12 0.43 10.88 31.05
C ALA A 12 -0.94 10.94 31.73
N ARG A 13 -1.21 10.10 32.74
CA ARG A 13 -2.39 10.23 33.61
C ARG A 13 -2.25 11.39 34.60
N GLN A 14 -1.03 11.69 35.03
CA GLN A 14 -0.73 12.75 35.99
C GLN A 14 -0.58 14.10 35.29
N ASP A 15 0.15 14.12 34.17
CA ASP A 15 0.36 15.29 33.33
C ASP A 15 0.24 14.90 31.85
N PRO A 16 -0.98 14.95 31.28
CA PRO A 16 -1.19 14.67 29.87
C PRO A 16 -0.41 15.62 28.95
N ALA A 17 -0.30 16.91 29.31
CA ALA A 17 0.33 17.89 28.42
C ALA A 17 1.83 17.59 28.22
N ALA A 18 2.50 17.07 29.25
CA ALA A 18 3.92 16.78 29.21
C ALA A 18 4.29 15.40 28.62
N TYR A 19 3.40 14.41 28.65
CA TYR A 19 3.78 13.01 28.39
C TYR A 19 2.93 12.28 27.34
N LEU A 20 1.90 12.92 26.78
CA LEU A 20 1.02 12.25 25.82
C LEU A 20 1.73 11.91 24.51
N SER A 21 2.66 12.75 24.05
CA SER A 21 3.53 12.54 22.89
C SER A 21 4.42 11.32 23.06
N GLU A 22 5.09 11.21 24.19
CA GLU A 22 6.01 10.14 24.56
C GLU A 22 5.26 8.82 24.69
N LEU A 23 4.06 8.86 25.30
CA LEU A 23 3.19 7.70 25.36
C LEU A 23 2.80 7.24 23.95
N ALA A 24 2.33 8.15 23.09
CA ALA A 24 1.91 7.84 21.72
C ALA A 24 3.04 7.21 20.91
N LEU A 25 4.24 7.79 20.97
CA LEU A 25 5.43 7.29 20.29
C LEU A 25 5.88 5.93 20.85
N SER A 26 5.88 5.77 22.17
CA SER A 26 6.25 4.51 22.82
C SER A 26 5.32 3.37 22.41
N LEU A 27 4.02 3.65 22.18
CA LEU A 27 3.04 2.68 21.71
C LEU A 27 3.29 2.28 20.24
N VAL A 28 3.69 3.21 19.37
CA VAL A 28 4.14 2.86 18.00
C VAL A 28 5.32 1.91 18.06
N ASN A 29 6.34 2.25 18.86
CA ASN A 29 7.53 1.42 19.02
C ASN A 29 7.22 0.05 19.62
N LEU A 30 6.33 -0.02 20.61
CA LEU A 30 5.86 -1.28 21.18
C LEU A 30 5.14 -2.12 20.12
N SER A 31 4.34 -1.50 19.25
CA SER A 31 3.66 -2.21 18.16
C SER A 31 4.65 -2.84 17.19
N HIS A 32 5.72 -2.13 16.80
CA HIS A 32 6.78 -2.68 15.95
C HIS A 32 7.47 -3.88 16.60
N ARG A 33 7.72 -3.83 17.92
CA ARG A 33 8.29 -4.98 18.64
C ARG A 33 7.35 -6.18 18.64
N HIS A 34 6.06 -5.98 18.88
CA HIS A 34 5.08 -7.05 18.80
C HIS A 34 4.97 -7.63 17.38
N ALA A 35 4.94 -6.79 16.36
CA ALA A 35 4.90 -7.21 14.96
C ALA A 35 6.12 -8.06 14.59
N ALA A 36 7.32 -7.67 15.04
CA ALA A 36 8.58 -8.39 14.77
C ALA A 36 8.61 -9.82 15.34
N ILE A 37 7.80 -10.11 16.36
CA ILE A 37 7.67 -11.46 16.95
C ILE A 37 6.33 -12.13 16.59
N GLY A 38 5.65 -11.65 15.54
CA GLY A 38 4.40 -12.23 15.04
C GLY A 38 3.16 -11.93 15.89
N GLN A 39 3.26 -11.07 16.92
CA GLN A 39 2.14 -10.72 17.80
C GLN A 39 1.30 -9.57 17.21
N HIS A 40 0.80 -9.74 15.99
CA HIS A 40 0.10 -8.67 15.25
C HIS A 40 -1.14 -8.12 15.97
N ALA A 41 -1.89 -8.96 16.69
CA ALA A 41 -3.05 -8.50 17.47
C ALA A 41 -2.67 -7.51 18.59
N LYS A 42 -1.54 -7.75 19.28
CA LYS A 42 -1.02 -6.81 20.28
C LYS A 42 -0.52 -5.52 19.63
N ALA A 43 0.09 -5.64 18.45
CA ALA A 43 0.54 -4.48 17.67
C ALA A 43 -0.65 -3.59 17.27
N VAL A 44 -1.74 -4.18 16.79
CA VAL A 44 -3.01 -3.49 16.49
C VAL A 44 -3.52 -2.73 17.71
N TYR A 45 -3.57 -3.38 18.88
CA TYR A 45 -4.05 -2.73 20.11
C TYR A 45 -3.20 -1.50 20.47
N ALA A 46 -1.87 -1.63 20.45
CA ALA A 46 -0.96 -0.52 20.76
C ALA A 46 -1.12 0.64 19.76
N LEU A 47 -1.27 0.35 18.46
CA LEU A 47 -1.48 1.38 17.43
C LEU A 47 -2.82 2.09 17.57
N GLN A 48 -3.90 1.37 17.89
CA GLN A 48 -5.21 1.98 18.15
C GLN A 48 -5.16 2.95 19.34
N GLU A 49 -4.43 2.60 20.40
CA GLU A 49 -4.19 3.50 21.53
C GLU A 49 -3.35 4.71 21.12
N SER A 50 -2.26 4.50 20.39
CA SER A 50 -1.41 5.58 19.86
C SER A 50 -2.19 6.58 19.00
N ILE A 51 -3.03 6.10 18.08
CA ILE A 51 -3.90 6.93 17.23
C ILE A 51 -4.83 7.80 18.07
N LYS A 52 -5.39 7.27 19.18
CA LYS A 52 -6.24 8.08 20.08
C LYS A 52 -5.44 9.23 20.72
N HIS A 53 -4.18 9.00 21.07
CA HIS A 53 -3.30 10.02 21.64
C HIS A 53 -2.87 11.05 20.60
N TYR A 54 -2.37 10.63 19.43
CA TYR A 54 -2.02 11.55 18.34
C TYR A 54 -3.22 12.36 17.85
N ARG A 55 -4.45 11.82 17.85
CA ARG A 55 -5.66 12.59 17.55
C ARG A 55 -5.93 13.71 18.56
N LYS A 56 -5.59 13.52 19.84
CA LYS A 56 -5.71 14.57 20.86
C LYS A 56 -4.62 15.61 20.66
N LEU A 57 -3.37 15.18 20.51
CA LEU A 57 -2.23 16.07 20.24
C LEU A 57 -2.48 16.94 18.99
N ARG A 58 -2.99 16.35 17.91
CA ARG A 58 -3.29 17.06 16.66
C ARG A 58 -4.37 18.14 16.80
N LYS A 59 -5.25 18.03 17.80
CA LYS A 59 -6.25 19.09 18.05
C LYS A 59 -5.62 20.35 18.61
N GLU A 60 -4.52 20.19 19.35
CA GLU A 60 -3.77 21.30 19.94
C GLU A 60 -2.74 21.84 18.95
N ASP A 61 -1.98 20.97 18.27
CA ASP A 61 -0.97 21.35 17.28
C ASP A 61 -1.01 20.45 16.03
N ARG A 62 -1.06 21.07 14.84
CA ARG A 62 -1.08 20.34 13.57
C ARG A 62 0.24 19.66 13.24
N GLU A 63 1.35 19.94 13.93
CA GLU A 63 2.63 19.26 13.74
C GLU A 63 2.50 17.73 13.84
N TRP A 64 1.61 17.24 14.71
CA TRP A 64 1.35 15.81 14.95
C TRP A 64 0.59 15.10 13.81
N THR A 65 0.33 15.78 12.69
CA THR A 65 -0.40 15.20 11.56
C THR A 65 0.37 14.06 10.90
N SER A 66 1.69 14.19 10.74
CA SER A 66 2.54 13.16 10.13
C SER A 66 2.66 11.90 11.01
N ASP A 67 2.83 12.07 12.33
CA ASP A 67 2.86 10.95 13.27
C ASP A 67 1.53 10.19 13.31
N LEU A 68 0.40 10.93 13.31
CA LEU A 68 -0.92 10.32 13.23
C LEU A 68 -1.09 9.52 11.94
N ALA A 69 -0.63 10.05 10.80
CA ALA A 69 -0.67 9.37 9.51
C ALA A 69 0.16 8.08 9.53
N SER A 70 1.36 8.13 10.12
CA SER A 70 2.26 6.99 10.26
C SER A 70 1.64 5.89 11.14
N ALA A 71 1.03 6.25 12.26
CA ALA A 71 0.33 5.28 13.12
C ALA A 71 -0.83 4.59 12.38
N HIS A 72 -1.60 5.34 11.56
CA HIS A 72 -2.64 4.78 10.69
C HIS A 72 -2.08 3.81 9.64
N ARG A 73 -0.97 4.17 8.97
CA ARG A 73 -0.31 3.30 7.99
C ARG A 73 0.16 1.99 8.62
N PHE A 74 0.84 2.08 9.76
CA PHE A 74 1.32 0.89 10.48
C PHE A 74 0.15 0.02 10.96
N LEU A 75 -0.98 0.61 11.36
CA LEU A 75 -2.17 -0.15 11.72
C LEU A 75 -2.70 -0.94 10.53
N GLY A 76 -2.73 -0.34 9.33
CA GLY A 76 -3.05 -1.03 8.09
C GLY A 76 -2.13 -2.23 7.82
N ASP A 77 -0.82 -2.09 8.04
CA ASP A 77 0.14 -3.19 7.89
C ASP A 77 -0.20 -4.36 8.83
N GLN A 78 -0.46 -4.08 10.11
CA GLN A 78 -0.78 -5.13 11.08
C GLN A 78 -2.15 -5.79 10.83
N LEU A 79 -3.14 -5.02 10.37
CA LEU A 79 -4.45 -5.56 10.01
C LEU A 79 -4.36 -6.52 8.81
N THR A 80 -3.50 -6.23 7.83
CA THR A 80 -3.27 -7.17 6.72
C THR A 80 -2.53 -8.42 7.14
N ALA A 81 -1.58 -8.33 8.08
CA ALA A 81 -0.95 -9.52 8.66
C ALA A 81 -1.97 -10.43 9.39
N LEU A 82 -3.08 -9.86 9.86
CA LEU A 82 -4.20 -10.59 10.45
C LEU A 82 -5.29 -11.01 9.44
N GLY A 83 -5.10 -10.79 8.14
CA GLY A 83 -6.09 -11.08 7.09
C GLY A 83 -7.29 -10.12 7.06
N GLN A 84 -7.25 -9.02 7.82
CA GLN A 84 -8.32 -8.03 7.90
C GLN A 84 -8.14 -6.96 6.81
N HIS A 85 -8.36 -7.35 5.54
CA HIS A 85 -7.99 -6.53 4.38
C HIS A 85 -8.81 -5.24 4.22
N GLU A 86 -10.14 -5.28 4.37
CA GLU A 86 -10.98 -4.07 4.27
C GLU A 86 -10.73 -3.06 5.41
N PRO A 87 -10.65 -3.46 6.70
CA PRO A 87 -10.17 -2.58 7.75
C PRO A 87 -8.81 -1.97 7.44
N ALA A 88 -7.86 -2.76 6.95
CA ALA A 88 -6.53 -2.27 6.60
C ALA A 88 -6.56 -1.22 5.47
N LEU A 89 -7.46 -1.38 4.50
CA LEU A 89 -7.67 -0.44 3.41
C LEU A 89 -8.14 0.92 3.94
N ASN A 90 -9.08 0.91 4.89
CA ASN A 90 -9.60 2.12 5.53
C ASN A 90 -8.51 2.87 6.30
N GLU A 91 -7.67 2.15 7.04
CA GLU A 91 -6.56 2.75 7.78
C GLU A 91 -5.48 3.33 6.84
N THR A 92 -5.20 2.64 5.72
CA THR A 92 -4.29 3.16 4.68
C THR A 92 -4.84 4.45 4.04
N ARG A 93 -6.14 4.49 3.75
CA ARG A 93 -6.81 5.71 3.23
C ARG A 93 -6.79 6.87 4.23
N ALA A 94 -6.95 6.57 5.52
CA ALA A 94 -6.83 7.57 6.58
C ALA A 94 -5.41 8.17 6.62
N ALA A 95 -4.37 7.33 6.52
CA ALA A 95 -2.99 7.79 6.44
C ALA A 95 -2.75 8.69 5.21
N ILE A 96 -3.19 8.28 4.02
CA ILE A 96 -3.06 9.07 2.78
C ILE A 96 -3.72 10.44 2.91
N LYS A 97 -4.94 10.50 3.47
CA LYS A 97 -5.62 11.78 3.70
C LYS A 97 -4.77 12.72 4.56
N LEU A 98 -4.19 12.20 5.64
CA LEU A 98 -3.36 12.98 6.55
C LEU A 98 -2.03 13.38 5.92
N TYR A 99 -1.36 12.49 5.20
CA TYR A 99 -0.12 12.83 4.49
C TYR A 99 -0.34 13.90 3.42
N ARG A 100 -1.50 13.91 2.74
CA ARG A 100 -1.89 15.03 1.85
C ARG A 100 -2.08 16.34 2.61
N GLU A 101 -2.68 16.30 3.80
CA GLU A 101 -2.90 17.49 4.64
C GLU A 101 -1.60 18.18 5.06
N CYS A 102 -0.51 17.43 5.27
CA CYS A 102 0.78 17.97 5.70
C CYS A 102 1.90 17.90 4.65
N ALA A 103 1.56 17.61 3.39
CA ALA A 103 2.51 17.49 2.27
C ALA A 103 3.72 16.57 2.58
N ASP A 104 3.44 15.43 3.22
CA ASP A 104 4.49 14.52 3.71
C ASP A 104 5.09 13.66 2.58
N PRO A 105 6.42 13.43 2.55
CA PRO A 105 7.07 12.59 1.55
C PRO A 105 6.60 11.12 1.56
N HIS A 106 6.06 10.62 2.68
CA HIS A 106 5.54 9.25 2.77
C HIS A 106 4.20 9.05 2.04
N LEU A 107 3.61 10.11 1.46
CA LEU A 107 2.38 10.02 0.67
C LEU A 107 2.52 9.02 -0.49
N GLY A 108 3.62 9.10 -1.25
CA GLY A 108 3.85 8.21 -2.40
C GLY A 108 3.94 6.74 -2.00
N GLU A 109 4.64 6.44 -0.89
CA GLU A 109 4.74 5.07 -0.38
C GLU A 109 3.38 4.54 0.07
N SER A 110 2.60 5.36 0.75
CA SER A 110 1.27 4.98 1.24
C SER A 110 0.30 4.71 0.08
N LEU A 111 0.38 5.47 -1.01
CA LEU A 111 -0.38 5.25 -2.24
C LEU A 111 0.02 3.95 -2.95
N LYS A 112 1.32 3.64 -3.03
CA LYS A 112 1.82 2.36 -3.55
C LYS A 112 1.30 1.17 -2.73
N ILE A 113 1.32 1.29 -1.41
CA ILE A 113 0.78 0.30 -0.48
C ILE A 113 -0.74 0.14 -0.69
N LEU A 114 -1.47 1.25 -0.84
CA LEU A 114 -2.90 1.23 -1.15
C LEU A 114 -3.19 0.49 -2.46
N GLY A 115 -2.43 0.80 -3.52
CA GLY A 115 -2.55 0.14 -4.81
C GLY A 115 -2.36 -1.37 -4.72
N THR A 116 -1.36 -1.81 -3.96
CA THR A 116 -1.09 -3.24 -3.72
C THR A 116 -2.24 -3.92 -2.98
N ARG A 117 -2.78 -3.30 -1.94
CA ARG A 117 -3.92 -3.84 -1.17
C ARG A 117 -5.18 -3.95 -2.02
N LEU A 118 -5.46 -2.95 -2.84
CA LEU A 118 -6.59 -2.94 -3.77
C LEU A 118 -6.45 -4.03 -4.83
N HIS A 119 -5.25 -4.22 -5.37
CA HIS A 119 -4.95 -5.30 -6.32
C HIS A 119 -5.27 -6.67 -5.72
N ASN A 120 -4.81 -6.93 -4.50
CA ASN A 120 -5.05 -8.20 -3.80
C ASN A 120 -6.54 -8.46 -3.51
N LEU A 121 -7.37 -7.42 -3.49
CA LEU A 121 -8.82 -7.50 -3.35
C LEU A 121 -9.56 -7.55 -4.70
N GLY A 122 -8.85 -7.58 -5.83
CA GLY A 122 -9.43 -7.56 -7.18
C GLY A 122 -9.99 -6.19 -7.61
N ARG A 123 -9.75 -5.13 -6.83
CA ARG A 123 -10.20 -3.75 -7.09
C ARG A 123 -9.24 -3.05 -8.04
N THR A 124 -9.13 -3.60 -9.25
CA THR A 124 -8.08 -3.28 -10.23
C THR A 124 -8.06 -1.81 -10.65
N GLU A 125 -9.20 -1.20 -10.93
CA GLU A 125 -9.27 0.21 -11.36
C GLU A 125 -8.79 1.16 -10.26
N GLU A 126 -9.25 0.96 -9.02
CA GLU A 126 -8.80 1.75 -7.88
C GLU A 126 -7.30 1.53 -7.60
N SER A 127 -6.80 0.31 -7.80
CA SER A 127 -5.37 -0.02 -7.67
C SER A 127 -4.52 0.75 -8.69
N VAL A 128 -4.96 0.79 -9.96
CA VAL A 128 -4.30 1.57 -11.02
C VAL A 128 -4.27 3.04 -10.65
N ALA A 129 -5.40 3.61 -10.23
CA ALA A 129 -5.49 5.02 -9.87
C ALA A 129 -4.51 5.39 -8.73
N ALA A 130 -4.50 4.62 -7.64
CA ALA A 130 -3.61 4.87 -6.51
C ALA A 130 -2.13 4.72 -6.88
N THR A 131 -1.79 3.71 -7.68
CA THR A 131 -0.40 3.45 -8.08
C THR A 131 0.10 4.48 -9.09
N ALA A 132 -0.76 4.95 -10.01
CA ALA A 132 -0.43 6.02 -10.94
C ALA A 132 -0.13 7.34 -10.22
N GLU A 133 -0.89 7.69 -9.19
CA GLU A 133 -0.60 8.87 -8.36
C GLU A 133 0.76 8.74 -7.65
N ALA A 134 1.09 7.55 -7.11
CA ALA A 134 2.40 7.31 -6.51
C ALA A 134 3.55 7.49 -7.53
N VAL A 135 3.37 7.04 -8.78
CA VAL A 135 4.33 7.20 -9.88
C VAL A 135 4.61 8.68 -10.15
N GLU A 136 3.58 9.53 -10.20
CA GLU A 136 3.76 10.97 -10.42
C GLU A 136 4.54 11.64 -9.27
N ILE A 137 4.24 11.26 -8.03
CA ILE A 137 4.94 11.76 -6.84
C ILE A 137 6.42 11.39 -6.90
N PHE A 138 6.75 10.12 -7.11
CA PHE A 138 8.15 9.67 -7.16
C PHE A 138 8.91 10.23 -8.35
N ARG A 139 8.26 10.40 -9.51
CA ARG A 139 8.85 11.05 -10.67
C ARG A 139 9.21 12.50 -10.37
N THR A 140 8.29 13.24 -9.75
CA THR A 140 8.49 14.66 -9.41
C THR A 140 9.59 14.83 -8.36
N ALA A 141 9.68 13.89 -7.41
CA ALA A 141 10.72 13.87 -6.38
C ALA A 141 12.10 13.39 -6.89
N GLY A 142 12.18 12.80 -8.09
CA GLY A 142 13.42 12.20 -8.60
C GLY A 142 13.82 10.89 -7.89
N ASP A 143 12.90 10.24 -7.18
CA ASP A 143 13.14 8.98 -6.46
C ASP A 143 13.04 7.79 -7.44
N LEU A 144 14.13 7.54 -8.15
CA LEU A 144 14.21 6.47 -9.15
C LEU A 144 13.93 5.06 -8.58
N PRO A 145 14.47 4.68 -7.39
CA PRO A 145 14.15 3.38 -6.79
C PRO A 145 12.65 3.19 -6.55
N GLN A 146 11.97 4.18 -5.97
CA GLN A 146 10.56 4.07 -5.65
C GLN A 146 9.67 4.20 -6.89
N LEU A 147 10.08 5.00 -7.87
CA LEU A 147 9.46 5.08 -9.18
C LEU A 147 9.48 3.71 -9.89
N ALA A 148 10.62 3.00 -9.88
CA ALA A 148 10.73 1.68 -10.48
C ALA A 148 9.75 0.67 -9.83
N HIS A 149 9.68 0.65 -8.49
CA HIS A 149 8.73 -0.20 -7.78
C HIS A 149 7.27 0.14 -8.10
N ALA A 150 6.92 1.43 -8.15
CA ALA A 150 5.56 1.85 -8.46
C ALA A 150 5.15 1.48 -9.89
N LEU A 151 6.05 1.66 -10.87
CA LEU A 151 5.82 1.26 -12.26
C LEU A 151 5.68 -0.26 -12.40
N PHE A 152 6.48 -1.04 -11.68
CA PHE A 152 6.36 -2.49 -11.66
C PHE A 152 4.99 -2.95 -11.14
N ASN A 153 4.53 -2.39 -10.02
CA ASN A 153 3.20 -2.67 -9.46
C ASN A 153 2.08 -2.29 -10.44
N LEU A 154 2.20 -1.13 -11.10
CA LEU A 154 1.23 -0.68 -12.08
C LEU A 154 1.14 -1.64 -13.27
N ALA A 155 2.27 -2.15 -13.76
CA ALA A 155 2.32 -3.12 -14.85
C ALA A 155 1.65 -4.46 -14.48
N ILE A 156 1.86 -4.94 -13.25
CA ILE A 156 1.18 -6.15 -12.75
C ILE A 156 -0.33 -5.96 -12.76
N THR A 157 -0.82 -4.84 -12.22
CA THR A 157 -2.25 -4.54 -12.17
C THR A 157 -2.87 -4.40 -13.57
N HIS A 158 -2.16 -3.77 -14.52
CA HIS A 158 -2.60 -3.65 -15.91
C HIS A 158 -2.66 -4.99 -16.65
N ASN A 159 -1.70 -5.89 -16.43
CA ASN A 159 -1.68 -7.21 -17.06
C ASN A 159 -2.83 -8.12 -16.60
N VAL A 160 -3.34 -7.92 -15.39
CA VAL A 160 -4.55 -8.61 -14.91
C VAL A 160 -5.80 -8.00 -15.53
N SER A 161 -5.89 -6.67 -15.63
CA SER A 161 -7.01 -5.98 -16.28
C SER A 161 -7.19 -6.41 -17.74
N THR A 162 -6.09 -6.46 -18.52
CA THR A 162 -6.13 -6.86 -19.93
C THR A 162 -6.39 -8.35 -20.16
N LYS A 163 -6.06 -9.22 -19.19
CA LYS A 163 -6.44 -10.64 -19.21
C LYS A 163 -7.90 -10.86 -18.83
N SER A 164 -8.42 -10.09 -17.86
CA SER A 164 -9.82 -10.19 -17.41
C SER A 164 -10.82 -9.56 -18.38
N THR A 165 -10.38 -8.61 -19.21
CA THR A 165 -11.23 -7.92 -20.20
C THR A 165 -11.20 -8.54 -21.58
N ARG A 166 -10.44 -9.63 -21.81
CA ARG A 166 -10.70 -10.46 -22.99
C ARG A 166 -12.06 -11.12 -22.78
N PRO A 167 -13.08 -10.79 -23.58
CA PRO A 167 -14.29 -11.59 -23.58
C PRO A 167 -13.87 -13.01 -23.94
N CYS A 168 -14.23 -14.00 -23.10
CA CYS A 168 -14.34 -15.35 -23.62
C CYS A 168 -15.49 -15.29 -24.62
N ASP A 169 -15.20 -15.21 -25.92
CA ASP A 169 -16.22 -15.36 -26.96
C ASP A 169 -16.99 -16.66 -26.68
N PRO A 170 -18.29 -16.63 -26.35
CA PRO A 170 -19.06 -17.84 -26.14
C PRO A 170 -19.70 -18.33 -27.45
N ALA A 171 -19.07 -18.05 -28.60
CA ALA A 171 -19.61 -18.37 -29.92
C ALA A 171 -18.56 -18.97 -30.86
N GLY A 172 -17.92 -20.06 -30.43
CA GLY A 172 -17.34 -21.03 -31.34
C GLY A 172 -18.35 -22.14 -31.60
N SER A 173 -19.32 -21.92 -32.49
CA SER A 173 -20.12 -23.03 -33.03
C SER A 173 -19.22 -23.93 -33.89
N PRO A 174 -19.23 -25.26 -33.69
CA PRO A 174 -18.48 -26.18 -34.52
C PRO A 174 -19.28 -26.50 -35.79
N SER A 175 -18.56 -26.78 -36.88
CA SER A 175 -19.05 -27.15 -38.24
C SER A 175 -19.18 -25.93 -39.16
N SER A 176 -18.63 -25.89 -40.37
CA SER A 176 -18.09 -26.94 -41.24
C SER A 176 -17.52 -26.26 -42.50
N ARG A 177 -16.26 -26.55 -42.85
CA ARG A 177 -15.89 -27.00 -44.21
C ARG A 177 -14.39 -27.17 -44.35
N ILE A 178 -14.05 -28.39 -44.74
CA ILE A 178 -12.83 -28.79 -45.43
C ILE A 178 -12.71 -27.93 -46.70
N SER A 179 -11.55 -27.31 -46.90
CA SER A 179 -10.97 -27.15 -48.24
C SER A 179 -9.46 -27.05 -48.11
N ALA A 180 -8.81 -28.13 -48.52
CA ALA A 180 -7.39 -28.16 -48.80
C ALA A 180 -7.09 -27.19 -49.95
N CYS A 181 -6.17 -26.27 -49.74
CA CYS A 181 -5.42 -25.64 -50.82
C CYS A 181 -3.95 -25.74 -50.46
N THR A 182 -3.31 -26.76 -51.00
CA THR A 182 -1.85 -26.87 -51.10
C THR A 182 -1.34 -25.82 -52.07
N THR A 183 -0.54 -24.87 -51.60
CA THR A 183 0.45 -24.18 -52.43
C THR A 183 1.75 -24.01 -51.65
N THR A 184 2.68 -24.89 -51.97
CA THR A 184 4.12 -24.75 -51.81
C THR A 184 4.61 -23.40 -52.32
N THR A 185 5.34 -22.61 -51.53
CA THR A 185 6.38 -21.70 -52.04
C THR A 185 7.42 -21.42 -50.95
N GLN A 186 8.55 -22.12 -51.10
CA GLN A 186 9.94 -21.72 -50.87
C GLN A 186 10.31 -20.71 -49.75
N ALA A 187 11.11 -21.24 -48.81
CA ALA A 187 11.99 -20.48 -47.94
C ALA A 187 13.09 -19.75 -48.76
N GLY A 188 13.23 -18.44 -48.53
CA GLY A 188 14.39 -17.65 -48.93
C GLY A 188 15.36 -17.45 -47.75
N PRO A 189 16.68 -17.43 -47.98
CA PRO A 189 17.69 -17.40 -46.92
C PRO A 189 17.88 -16.02 -46.29
N TRP A 190 18.20 -16.01 -45.00
CA TRP A 190 18.60 -14.83 -44.23
C TRP A 190 19.96 -14.29 -44.72
N PRO A 191 20.15 -12.96 -44.86
CA PRO A 191 21.46 -12.41 -45.16
C PRO A 191 22.36 -12.44 -43.93
N SER A 192 23.46 -13.18 -44.05
CA SER A 192 24.64 -13.14 -43.17
C SER A 192 25.38 -11.81 -43.34
N LEU A 193 25.59 -11.08 -42.24
CA LEU A 193 26.61 -10.03 -42.15
C LEU A 193 27.70 -10.48 -41.18
N THR A 194 28.78 -11.00 -41.75
CA THR A 194 30.12 -10.98 -41.16
C THR A 194 30.86 -9.77 -41.73
N ARG A 195 31.31 -8.84 -40.88
CA ARG A 195 32.73 -8.65 -40.53
C ARG A 195 32.87 -7.58 -39.46
#